data_AF-B2JRF4-F1
#
_entry.id   AF-B2JRF4-F1
#
_cell.length_a   1.000
_cell.length_b   1.000
_cell.length_c   1.000
_cell.angle_alpha   90.00
_cell.angle_beta   90.00
_cell.angle_gamma   90.00
#
_symmetry.space_group_name_H-M   'P 1'
#
loop_
_entity.id
_entity.type
_entity.pdbx_description
1 polymer ?
#
loop_
_entity_poly.entity_id
_entity_poly.type
_entity_poly.pdbx_seq_one_letter_code
_entity_poly.pdbx_strand_id
1 'polypeptide(L)' 'MTADEAPRPNAPADDPRPAPPKRPDPDDCCHSGCDPCVFDLYDEELTRYRAALAAWEARHARREGKPRRKR' A
#
# COMPACT_ATOMS: atom_id res chain seq x y z
N MET A 1 27.23 -22.07 20.09
CA MET A 1 26.78 -22.25 18.70
C MET A 1 26.18 -20.92 18.27
N THR A 2 27.00 -20.06 17.68
CA THR A 2 26.62 -18.70 17.21
C THR A 2 26.95 -18.61 15.73
N ALA A 3 26.20 -17.76 15.00
CA ALA A 3 26.05 -17.67 13.53
C ALA A 3 24.91 -18.58 13.05
N ASP A 4 23.83 -18.07 12.45
CA ASP A 4 23.85 -17.17 11.30
C ASP A 4 22.69 -16.19 11.35
N GLU A 5 23.04 -14.91 11.40
CA GLU A 5 22.13 -13.78 11.32
C GLU A 5 21.54 -13.74 9.91
N ALA A 6 20.28 -14.16 9.80
CA ALA A 6 19.54 -14.05 8.55
C ALA A 6 19.63 -12.61 8.02
N PRO A 7 20.04 -12.39 6.76
CA PRO A 7 20.11 -11.07 6.20
C PRO A 7 18.70 -10.46 6.25
N ARG A 8 18.58 -9.42 7.06
CA ARG A 8 17.36 -8.61 7.21
C ARG A 8 16.94 -8.19 5.79
N PRO A 9 15.68 -8.41 5.37
CA PRO A 9 15.26 -7.98 4.04
C PRO A 9 15.51 -6.48 3.98
N ASN A 10 16.28 -6.05 2.97
CA ASN A 10 16.56 -4.66 2.69
C ASN A 10 15.24 -3.87 2.82
N ALA A 11 15.10 -3.13 3.91
CA ALA A 11 13.99 -2.20 4.06
C ALA A 11 14.06 -1.26 2.85
N PRO A 12 12.99 -1.11 2.06
CA PRO A 12 13.01 -0.18 0.95
C PRO A 12 13.31 1.20 1.53
N ALA A 13 14.49 1.74 1.22
CA ALA A 13 14.98 3.01 1.76
C ALA A 13 14.09 4.21 1.37
N ASP A 14 13.20 3.98 0.40
CA ASP A 14 12.18 4.90 -0.06
C ASP A 14 10.82 4.27 0.21
N ASP A 15 10.22 4.57 1.37
CA ASP A 15 8.82 4.34 1.73
C ASP A 15 7.92 4.69 0.53
N PRO A 16 7.56 3.71 -0.34
CA PRO A 16 7.02 4.01 -1.64
C PRO A 16 5.53 4.32 -1.49
N ARG A 17 5.01 5.16 -2.39
CA ARG A 17 3.58 5.49 -2.37
C ARG A 17 2.77 4.19 -2.50
N PRO A 18 1.77 3.94 -1.63
CA PRO A 18 0.91 2.79 -1.81
C PRO A 18 0.22 2.88 -3.18
N ALA A 19 -0.02 1.73 -3.81
CA ALA A 19 -0.72 1.65 -5.08
C ALA A 19 -2.23 1.39 -4.85
N PRO A 20 -3.11 2.03 -5.62
CA PRO A 20 -4.56 1.78 -5.50
C PRO A 20 -4.88 0.33 -5.89
N PRO A 21 -5.87 -0.31 -5.23
CA PRO A 21 -6.33 -1.63 -5.64
C PRO A 21 -6.91 -1.56 -7.06
N LYS A 22 -6.76 -2.65 -7.81
CA LYS A 22 -7.39 -2.78 -9.13
C LYS A 22 -8.89 -2.98 -8.94
N ARG A 23 -9.69 -2.15 -9.61
CA ARG A 23 -11.15 -2.33 -9.62
C ARG A 23 -11.50 -3.64 -10.33
N PRO A 24 -12.35 -4.50 -9.74
CA PRO A 24 -12.85 -5.70 -10.39
C PRO A 24 -13.77 -5.35 -11.56
N ASP A 25 -13.83 -6.22 -12.56
CA ASP A 25 -14.76 -6.07 -13.66
C ASP A 25 -16.18 -6.51 -13.22
N PRO A 26 -17.27 -5.95 -13.78
CA PRO A 26 -18.58 -6.53 -13.61
C PRO A 26 -18.63 -8.03 -13.89
N ASP A 27 -17.91 -8.55 -14.88
CA ASP A 27 -17.88 -9.97 -15.21
C ASP A 27 -17.18 -10.83 -14.14
N ASP A 28 -16.34 -10.23 -13.27
CA ASP A 28 -15.76 -10.92 -12.10
C ASP A 28 -16.81 -11.12 -10.99
N CYS A 29 -17.92 -10.38 -11.05
CA CYS A 29 -19.05 -10.57 -10.15
C CYS A 29 -19.83 -11.82 -10.57
N CYS A 30 -20.10 -12.70 -9.60
CA CYS A 30 -20.87 -13.92 -9.84
C CYS A 30 -22.36 -13.65 -10.13
N HIS A 31 -22.83 -12.40 -10.01
CA HIS A 31 -24.20 -11.91 -10.28
C HIS A 31 -25.35 -12.66 -9.60
N SER A 32 -25.03 -13.66 -8.77
CA SER A 32 -25.99 -14.61 -8.18
C SER A 32 -25.98 -14.54 -6.65
N GLY A 33 -25.32 -13.54 -6.06
CA GLY A 33 -25.23 -13.34 -4.62
C GLY A 33 -24.08 -14.07 -3.93
N CYS A 34 -22.93 -14.23 -4.59
CA CYS A 34 -21.73 -14.75 -3.93
C CYS A 34 -21.30 -13.83 -2.78
N ASP A 35 -21.03 -14.41 -1.60
CA ASP A 35 -20.58 -13.74 -0.38
C ASP A 35 -19.18 -14.27 0.02
N PRO A 36 -18.14 -13.41 0.08
CA PRO A 36 -18.18 -11.95 -0.09
C PRO A 36 -18.22 -11.51 -1.56
N CYS A 37 -18.96 -10.43 -1.84
CA CYS A 37 -18.99 -9.82 -3.17
C CYS A 37 -17.60 -9.27 -3.52
N VAL A 38 -17.16 -9.42 -4.76
CA VAL A 38 -15.86 -8.91 -5.22
C VAL A 38 -15.75 -7.38 -5.05
N PHE A 39 -16.88 -6.67 -5.16
CA PHE A 39 -16.94 -5.23 -4.93
C PHE A 39 -16.80 -4.89 -3.43
N ASP A 40 -17.33 -5.71 -2.53
CA ASP A 40 -17.18 -5.51 -1.08
C ASP A 40 -15.72 -5.69 -0.66
N LEU A 41 -15.06 -6.74 -1.16
CA LEU A 41 -13.62 -6.96 -0.96
C LEU A 41 -12.79 -5.80 -1.50
N TYR A 42 -13.16 -5.30 -2.69
CA TYR A 42 -12.49 -4.14 -3.29
C TYR A 42 -12.67 -2.88 -2.43
N ASP A 43 -13.86 -2.63 -1.89
CA ASP A 43 -14.12 -1.45 -1.05
C ASP A 43 -13.37 -1.51 0.30
N GLU A 44 -13.22 -2.70 0.88
CA GLU A 44 -12.37 -2.92 2.06
C GLU A 44 -10.90 -2.61 1.77
N GLU A 45 -10.38 -3.15 0.67
CA GLU A 45 -9.00 -2.90 0.22
C GLU A 45 -8.79 -1.43 -0.12
N LEU A 46 -9.78 -0.79 -0.76
CA LEU A 46 -9.75 0.64 -1.07
C LEU A 46 -9.73 1.50 0.19
N THR A 47 -10.45 1.08 1.23
CA THR A 47 -10.43 1.75 2.53
C THR A 47 -9.06 1.66 3.18
N ARG A 48 -8.44 0.47 3.18
CA ARG A 48 -7.06 0.27 3.67
C ARG A 48 -6.05 1.10 2.88
N TYR A 49 -6.18 1.11 1.55
CA TYR A 49 -5.35 1.91 0.66
C TYR A 49 -5.43 3.40 0.98
N ARG A 50 -6.65 3.95 1.15
CA ARG A 50 -6.84 5.37 1.49
C ARG A 50 -6.19 5.74 2.82
N ALA A 51 -6.31 4.88 3.83
CA ALA A 51 -5.66 5.09 5.12
C ALA A 51 -4.12 5.05 5.00
N ALA A 52 -3.59 4.07 4.27
CA ALA A 52 -2.16 3.95 4.01
C ALA A 52 -1.62 5.15 3.21
N LEU A 53 -2.38 5.63 2.22
CA LEU A 53 -2.04 6.78 1.40
C LEU A 53 -1.98 8.06 2.24
N ALA A 54 -2.99 8.32 3.07
CA ALA A 54 -2.99 9.47 3.96
C ALA A 54 -1.80 9.46 4.93
N ALA A 55 -1.48 8.29 5.51
CA ALA A 55 -0.32 8.13 6.37
C ALA A 55 1.00 8.36 5.62
N TRP A 56 1.09 7.88 4.38
CA TRP A 56 2.24 8.10 3.50
C TRP A 56 2.41 9.59 3.16
N GLU A 57 1.33 10.27 2.76
CA GLU A 57 1.32 11.69 2.44
C GLU A 57 1.76 12.53 3.65
N ALA A 58 1.30 12.21 4.86
CA ALA A 58 1.72 12.89 6.09
C ALA A 58 3.23 12.73 6.37
N ARG A 59 3.79 11.53 6.14
CA ARG A 59 5.24 11.28 6.33
C ARG A 59 6.07 12.00 5.27
N HIS A 60 5.61 12.01 4.02
CA HIS A 60 6.32 12.61 2.89
C HIS A 60 6.21 14.13 2.83
N ALA A 61 5.07 14.73 3.20
CA ALA A 61 4.94 16.18 3.36
C ALA A 61 5.98 16.76 4.33
N ARG A 62 6.33 16.00 5.38
CA ARG A 62 7.40 16.37 6.32
C ARG A 62 8.82 16.16 5.76
N ARG A 63 9.01 15.29 4.77
CA ARG A 63 10.32 14.96 4.15
C ARG A 63 10.65 15.87 2.96
N GLU A 64 9.67 16.17 2.10
CA GLU A 64 9.82 17.02 0.91
C GLU A 64 10.15 18.49 1.23
N GLY A 65 10.03 18.90 2.50
CA GLY A 65 10.47 20.21 3.00
C GLY A 65 11.98 20.39 3.17
N LYS A 66 12.81 19.38 2.87
CA LYS A 66 14.28 19.52 2.92
C LYS A 66 14.80 19.93 1.54
N PRO A 67 15.26 21.18 1.33
CA PRO A 67 15.90 21.54 0.07
C PRO A 67 17.10 20.61 -0.12
N ARG A 68 17.15 19.93 -1.27
CA ARG A 68 18.33 19.21 -1.74
C ARG A 68 19.45 20.23 -1.87
N ARG A 69 20.19 20.48 -0.78
CA ARG A 69 21.37 21.34 -0.76
C ARG A 69 22.41 20.70 -1.68
N LYS A 70 22.43 21.12 -2.94
CA LYS A 70 23.58 20.92 -3.83
C LYS A 70 24.71 21.78 -3.27
N ARG A 71 25.77 21.12 -2.80
CA ARG A 71 27.00 21.72 -2.31
C ARG A 71 28.02 21.75 -3.44
#